data_AF-G3NXZ2-F1
#
_entry.id   AF-G3NXZ2-F1
#
_cell.length_a   1.000
_cell.length_b   1.000
_cell.length_c   1.000
_cell.angle_alpha   90.00
_cell.angle_beta   90.00
_cell.angle_gamma   90.00
#
_symmetry.space_group_name_H-M   'P 1'
#
loop_
_entity.id
_entity.type
_entity.pdbx_description
1 polymer ?
#
loop_
_entity_poly.entity_id
_entity_poly.type
_entity_poly.pdbx_seq_one_letter_code
_entity_poly.pdbx_strand_id
1 'polypeptide(L)'
;REFLQRYSLMSNAIREVPPGEVVFNLERFGQIFDHETLQLRRCMVNPQGTAQKTLLWSSPAQLRLHLNIGLFQEAYNCRSPCPTQVTRFLFKMMSVHSERLVCEKILQALCDIARTAAYQIVKNESQQFKVWVPSLADVALVLLNMGVSFVTLFPFENLQPPFTEGDLLEDIHIKSESPSSKEEPKAFPEHNCNNILKYLSYCMGLCPRVYSDDELLLLLTVVAKVGLDSRLLLTSSTELYPLQYKIVNNVRDWDTMLPRICMDLTDLTDDHHNMCLLVQLLPDNTRGKQLRRHLSLSMISKLLNGTCTYRPREKEFELSDLRPYLPRMQPSALLRSMLSQRNKGEDVATLDQQVSVGLHLHSYYLCYSLLTLANEASNYQFFPANQKTQLLSMCSELETHVKCDIRESEKCLYRSKVKDLVARIYTKWQMLLQRTRPLHGQLYDYWQPLP
;
A
#
# COMPACT_ATOMS: atom_id res chain seq x y z
N ARG A 1 41.01 16.62 5.56
CA ARG A 1 39.79 16.69 4.71
C ARG A 1 39.97 15.94 3.39
N GLU A 2 41.10 16.06 2.67
CA GLU A 2 41.39 15.28 1.45
C GLU A 2 41.49 13.75 1.65
N PHE A 3 41.98 13.29 2.81
CA PHE A 3 42.03 11.85 3.13
C PHE A 3 40.62 11.23 3.26
N LEU A 4 39.68 11.94 3.87
CA LEU A 4 38.27 11.52 3.95
C LEU A 4 37.56 11.58 2.59
N GLN A 5 38.02 12.39 1.63
CA GLN A 5 37.52 12.34 0.25
C GLN A 5 38.08 11.14 -0.53
N ARG A 6 39.33 10.73 -0.28
CA ARG A 6 39.93 9.51 -0.87
C ARG A 6 39.29 8.21 -0.37
N TYR A 7 38.79 8.20 0.86
CA TYR A 7 38.11 7.06 1.50
C TYR A 7 36.62 7.29 1.73
N SER A 8 36.05 8.38 1.19
CA SER A 8 34.61 8.49 1.05
C SER A 8 34.24 7.46 -0.01
N LEU A 9 33.82 6.28 0.44
CA LEU A 9 32.85 5.48 -0.26
C LEU A 9 31.65 6.42 -0.47
N MET A 10 31.71 7.26 -1.50
CA MET A 10 30.56 8.00 -2.00
C MET A 10 29.44 6.97 -2.10
N SER A 11 28.27 7.32 -1.60
CA SER A 11 27.05 6.54 -1.45
C SER A 11 26.68 5.70 -2.71
N ASN A 12 27.46 4.65 -2.96
CA ASN A 12 27.40 3.80 -4.16
C ASN A 12 26.67 2.48 -3.82
N ALA A 13 25.85 2.47 -2.78
CA ALA A 13 25.08 1.31 -2.36
C ALA A 13 23.63 1.44 -2.85
N ILE A 14 23.08 0.35 -3.40
CA ILE A 14 21.65 0.17 -3.62
C ILE A 14 20.96 0.36 -2.26
N ARG A 15 20.11 1.38 -2.12
CA ARG A 15 19.44 1.66 -0.84
C ARG A 15 18.55 0.49 -0.46
N GLU A 16 18.56 0.13 0.82
CA GLU A 16 17.75 -0.96 1.36
C GLU A 16 16.31 -0.53 1.63
N VAL A 17 16.14 0.73 2.05
CA VAL A 17 14.83 1.32 2.28
C VAL A 17 14.40 2.05 1.01
N PRO A 18 13.19 1.80 0.50
CA PRO A 18 12.60 2.59 -0.58
C PRO A 18 12.57 4.09 -0.22
N PRO A 19 12.62 5.00 -1.21
CA PRO A 19 12.58 6.43 -0.95
C PRO A 19 11.24 6.87 -0.35
N GLY A 20 10.14 6.18 -0.66
CA GLY A 20 8.80 6.61 -0.29
C GLY A 20 8.36 7.87 -1.03
N GLU A 21 7.23 8.42 -0.60
CA GLU A 21 6.63 9.67 -1.07
C GLU A 21 6.32 10.58 0.12
N VAL A 22 6.11 11.87 -0.16
CA VAL A 22 5.59 12.82 0.84
C VAL A 22 4.09 12.93 0.63
N VAL A 23 3.32 12.19 1.42
CA VAL A 23 1.86 12.07 1.25
C VAL A 23 1.12 12.99 2.22
N PHE A 24 1.53 13.04 3.49
CA PHE A 24 0.91 13.93 4.48
C PHE A 24 1.63 15.28 4.60
N ASN A 25 0.89 16.37 4.46
CA ASN A 25 1.34 17.69 4.86
C ASN A 25 0.88 18.00 6.29
N LEU A 26 1.80 17.93 7.27
CA LEU A 26 1.47 18.11 8.69
C LEU A 26 1.08 19.54 9.07
N GLU A 27 1.41 20.53 8.24
CA GLU A 27 0.93 21.90 8.43
C GLU A 27 -0.59 21.97 8.28
N ARG A 28 -1.16 21.10 7.45
CA ARG A 28 -2.60 20.97 7.20
C ARG A 28 -3.34 20.11 8.22
N PHE A 29 -2.61 19.45 9.13
CA PHE A 29 -3.22 18.57 10.12
C PHE A 29 -4.17 19.33 11.05
N GLY A 30 -5.42 18.88 11.12
CA GLY A 30 -6.46 19.44 11.98
C GLY A 30 -7.08 20.76 11.49
N GLN A 31 -6.78 21.21 10.27
CA GLN A 31 -7.31 22.48 9.75
C GLN A 31 -8.80 22.40 9.36
N ILE A 32 -9.27 21.24 8.91
CA ILE A 32 -10.67 21.04 8.50
C ILE A 32 -11.54 20.87 9.76
N PHE A 33 -11.06 20.06 10.71
CA PHE A 33 -11.64 19.92 12.03
C PHE A 33 -10.57 19.49 13.04
N ASP A 34 -10.76 19.86 14.29
CA ASP A 34 -9.88 19.54 15.41
C ASP A 34 -10.67 19.01 16.62
N HIS A 35 -9.96 18.64 17.67
CA HIS A 35 -10.55 18.10 18.89
C HIS A 35 -11.40 19.12 19.70
N GLU A 36 -11.29 20.42 19.42
CA GLU A 36 -12.05 21.48 20.10
C GLU A 36 -13.33 21.87 19.35
N THR A 37 -13.24 21.88 18.01
CA THR A 37 -14.30 22.22 17.06
C THR A 37 -15.32 21.09 16.90
N LEU A 38 -14.87 19.85 17.03
CA LEU A 38 -15.74 18.68 17.08
C LEU A 38 -16.44 18.60 18.43
N GLN A 39 -17.77 18.67 18.43
CA GLN A 39 -18.58 18.63 19.64
C GLN A 39 -19.77 17.69 19.49
N LEU A 40 -19.99 16.81 20.48
CA LEU A 40 -21.11 15.87 20.49
C LEU A 40 -22.47 16.57 20.37
N ARG A 41 -22.61 17.77 20.95
CA ARG A 41 -23.84 18.57 20.89
C ARG A 41 -24.25 19.00 19.47
N ARG A 42 -23.31 18.97 18.52
CA ARG A 42 -23.59 19.27 17.11
C ARG A 42 -24.13 18.06 16.36
N CYS A 43 -24.09 16.87 16.97
CA CYS A 43 -24.83 15.71 16.46
C CYS A 43 -26.31 15.99 16.70
N MET A 44 -27.02 16.45 15.65
CA MET A 44 -28.47 16.77 15.66
C MET A 44 -29.32 15.50 15.88
N VAL A 45 -29.25 14.94 17.08
CA VAL A 45 -29.86 13.67 17.49
C VAL A 45 -30.75 13.92 18.70
N ASN A 46 -31.95 13.35 18.69
CA ASN A 46 -32.84 13.38 19.84
C ASN A 46 -32.45 12.28 20.85
N PRO A 47 -31.99 12.62 22.07
CA PRO A 47 -31.58 11.62 23.05
C PRO A 47 -32.76 10.82 23.57
N GLN A 48 -32.56 9.50 23.70
CA GLN A 48 -33.46 8.56 24.36
C GLN A 48 -32.83 8.13 25.68
N GLY A 49 -33.23 8.79 26.78
CA GLY A 49 -32.77 8.50 28.14
C GLY A 49 -31.58 9.34 28.62
N THR A 50 -31.25 9.16 29.91
CA THR A 50 -30.28 10.01 30.62
C THR A 50 -28.86 9.87 30.09
N ALA A 51 -28.39 8.65 29.81
CA ALA A 51 -27.02 8.41 29.33
C ALA A 51 -26.75 9.11 27.99
N GLN A 52 -27.68 9.00 27.03
CA GLN A 52 -27.58 9.68 25.73
C GLN A 52 -27.62 11.20 25.89
N LYS A 53 -28.52 11.71 26.74
CA LYS A 53 -28.65 13.14 27.03
C LYS A 53 -27.35 13.72 27.63
N THR A 54 -26.75 13.01 28.59
CA THR A 54 -25.47 13.38 29.20
C THR A 54 -24.34 13.39 28.18
N LEU A 55 -24.27 12.40 27.28
CA LEU A 55 -23.27 12.37 26.21
C LEU A 55 -23.43 13.53 25.24
N LEU A 56 -24.64 13.74 24.71
CA LEU A 56 -24.88 14.74 23.67
C LEU A 56 -24.65 16.18 24.18
N TRP A 57 -24.87 16.44 25.47
CA TRP A 57 -24.62 17.77 26.06
C TRP A 57 -23.27 17.92 26.74
N SER A 58 -22.39 16.94 26.60
CA SER A 58 -21.06 16.98 27.18
C SER A 58 -20.15 18.02 26.51
N SER A 59 -19.29 18.64 27.31
CA SER A 59 -18.21 19.49 26.79
C SER A 59 -17.03 18.63 26.28
N PRO A 60 -16.16 19.17 25.40
CA PRO A 60 -14.97 18.45 24.94
C PRO A 60 -14.09 17.91 26.08
N ALA A 61 -13.95 18.68 27.17
CA ALA A 61 -13.18 18.29 28.35
C ALA A 61 -13.75 17.05 29.08
N GLN A 62 -15.06 16.79 28.97
CA GLN A 62 -15.72 15.65 29.59
C GLN A 62 -15.62 14.36 28.77
N LEU A 63 -15.19 14.44 27.51
CA LEU A 63 -15.12 13.28 26.61
C LEU A 63 -14.27 12.15 27.19
N ARG A 64 -13.09 12.49 27.74
CA ARG A 64 -12.18 11.53 28.38
C ARG A 64 -12.86 10.80 29.54
N LEU A 65 -13.57 11.52 30.41
CA LEU A 65 -14.30 10.93 31.53
C LEU A 65 -15.37 9.96 31.03
N HIS A 66 -16.19 10.40 30.06
CA HIS A 66 -17.27 9.61 29.49
C HIS A 66 -16.79 8.33 28.80
N LEU A 67 -15.64 8.37 28.13
CA LEU A 67 -15.00 7.19 27.56
C LEU A 67 -14.52 6.21 28.64
N ASN A 68 -13.92 6.73 29.73
CA ASN A 68 -13.36 5.88 30.80
C ASN A 68 -14.43 5.18 31.64
N ILE A 69 -15.56 5.84 31.89
CA ILE A 69 -16.67 5.24 32.63
C ILE A 69 -17.56 4.35 31.76
N GLY A 70 -17.27 4.22 30.46
CA GLY A 70 -18.06 3.38 29.53
C GLY A 70 -19.43 3.97 29.17
N LEU A 71 -19.59 5.29 29.22
CA LEU A 71 -20.89 5.94 29.01
C LEU A 71 -21.43 5.72 27.59
N PHE A 72 -20.55 5.57 26.59
CA PHE A 72 -20.94 5.23 25.21
C PHE A 72 -21.58 3.85 25.12
N GLN A 73 -21.02 2.86 25.82
CA GLN A 73 -21.56 1.50 25.88
C GLN A 73 -22.91 1.48 26.61
N GLU A 74 -23.07 2.30 27.65
CA GLU A 74 -24.34 2.41 28.36
C GLU A 74 -25.42 3.10 27.50
N ALA A 75 -25.07 4.18 26.82
CA ALA A 75 -25.97 4.97 25.99
C ALA A 75 -26.39 4.23 24.71
N TYR A 76 -25.49 3.43 24.14
CA TYR A 76 -25.69 2.70 22.88
C TYR A 76 -25.45 1.19 23.09
N ASN A 77 -26.43 0.55 23.73
CA ASN A 77 -26.39 -0.86 24.12
C ASN A 77 -27.32 -1.72 23.23
N CYS A 78 -27.59 -2.95 23.67
CA CYS A 78 -28.46 -3.90 22.96
C CYS A 78 -29.91 -3.43 22.73
N ARG A 79 -30.37 -2.38 23.42
CA ARG A 79 -31.72 -1.81 23.28
C ARG A 79 -31.75 -0.50 22.50
N SER A 80 -30.61 0.19 22.40
CA SER A 80 -30.53 1.54 21.85
C SER A 80 -29.48 1.61 20.75
N PRO A 81 -29.86 1.65 19.45
CA PRO A 81 -28.89 1.76 18.36
C PRO A 81 -28.15 3.09 18.42
N CYS A 82 -26.88 3.08 18.00
CA CYS A 82 -26.09 4.29 17.91
C CYS A 82 -26.40 5.05 16.61
N PRO A 83 -26.78 6.34 16.68
CA PRO A 83 -26.95 7.18 15.51
C PRO A 83 -25.66 7.32 14.69
N THR A 84 -25.81 7.41 13.38
CA THR A 84 -24.69 7.60 12.43
C THR A 84 -23.88 8.86 12.72
N GLN A 85 -24.53 9.94 13.18
CA GLN A 85 -23.88 11.21 13.49
C GLN A 85 -22.86 11.05 14.63
N VAL A 86 -23.19 10.22 15.63
CA VAL A 86 -22.34 10.01 16.81
C VAL A 86 -21.16 9.11 16.47
N THR A 87 -21.38 8.05 15.69
CA THR A 87 -20.29 7.19 15.20
C THR A 87 -19.34 7.94 14.25
N ARG A 88 -19.87 8.78 13.35
CA ARG A 88 -19.06 9.71 12.54
C ARG A 88 -18.26 10.69 13.39
N PHE A 89 -18.87 11.26 14.43
CA PHE A 89 -18.16 12.13 15.38
C PHE A 89 -16.98 11.38 16.03
N LEU A 90 -17.21 10.16 16.53
CA LEU A 90 -16.16 9.36 17.15
C LEU A 90 -15.04 9.04 16.16
N PHE A 91 -15.37 8.69 14.92
CA PHE A 91 -14.37 8.44 13.88
C PHE A 91 -13.52 9.67 13.56
N LYS A 92 -14.15 10.85 13.41
CA LYS A 92 -13.45 12.13 13.22
C LYS A 92 -12.57 12.48 14.43
N MET A 93 -13.10 12.37 15.65
CA MET A 93 -12.34 12.63 16.88
C MET A 93 -11.12 11.72 17.02
N MET A 94 -11.27 10.43 16.73
CA MET A 94 -10.17 9.46 16.76
C MET A 94 -9.06 9.81 15.78
N SER A 95 -9.38 10.45 14.65
CA SER A 95 -8.40 10.85 13.64
C SER A 95 -7.56 12.09 14.00
N VAL A 96 -8.00 12.90 14.99
CA VAL A 96 -7.37 14.21 15.26
C VAL A 96 -6.99 14.45 16.73
N HIS A 97 -7.51 13.68 17.67
CA HIS A 97 -7.21 13.88 19.09
C HIS A 97 -5.72 13.61 19.38
N SER A 98 -5.09 14.47 20.19
CA SER A 98 -3.66 14.46 20.46
C SER A 98 -3.24 13.33 21.40
N GLU A 99 -4.09 12.99 22.37
CA GLU A 99 -3.81 11.93 23.33
C GLU A 99 -4.08 10.51 22.78
N ARG A 100 -3.01 9.72 22.65
CA ARG A 100 -3.08 8.31 22.21
C ARG A 100 -4.09 7.48 22.98
N LEU A 101 -4.12 7.57 24.32
CA LEU A 101 -5.02 6.79 25.16
C LEU A 101 -6.49 7.10 24.87
N VAL A 102 -6.82 8.37 24.59
CA VAL A 102 -8.18 8.78 24.25
C VAL A 102 -8.56 8.19 22.89
N CYS A 103 -7.68 8.28 21.89
CA CYS A 103 -7.89 7.67 20.58
C CYS A 103 -8.13 6.16 20.65
N GLU A 104 -7.36 5.43 21.46
CA GLU A 104 -7.54 4.00 21.69
C GLU A 104 -8.89 3.68 22.36
N LYS A 105 -9.34 4.50 23.32
CA LYS A 105 -10.67 4.34 23.94
C LYS A 105 -11.80 4.66 22.97
N ILE A 106 -11.64 5.65 22.10
CA ILE A 106 -12.62 5.96 21.04
C ILE A 106 -12.70 4.79 20.06
N LEU A 107 -11.56 4.24 19.62
CA LEU A 107 -11.53 3.04 18.77
C LEU A 107 -12.27 1.87 19.43
N GLN A 108 -12.02 1.63 20.72
CA GLN A 108 -12.72 0.59 21.48
C GLN A 108 -14.24 0.83 21.52
N ALA A 109 -14.68 2.05 21.80
CA ALA A 109 -16.10 2.39 21.79
C ALA A 109 -16.75 2.19 20.41
N LEU A 110 -16.07 2.59 19.33
CA LEU A 110 -16.51 2.36 17.95
C LEU A 110 -16.65 0.85 17.64
N CYS A 111 -15.66 0.04 18.04
CA CYS A 111 -15.70 -1.41 17.88
C CYS A 111 -16.84 -2.05 18.68
N ASP A 112 -17.06 -1.63 19.93
CA ASP A 112 -18.13 -2.15 20.79
C ASP A 112 -19.53 -1.83 20.25
N ILE A 113 -19.72 -0.60 19.76
CA ILE A 113 -20.97 -0.16 19.11
C ILE A 113 -21.23 -1.00 17.86
N ALA A 114 -20.23 -1.14 16.98
CA ALA A 114 -20.35 -1.91 15.75
C ALA A 114 -20.61 -3.40 16.03
N ARG A 115 -19.91 -3.98 17.01
CA ARG A 115 -20.11 -5.36 17.47
C ARG A 115 -21.51 -5.59 18.02
N THR A 116 -21.99 -4.67 18.85
CA THR A 116 -23.33 -4.73 19.44
C THR A 116 -24.39 -4.69 18.34
N ALA A 117 -24.26 -3.77 17.39
CA ALA A 117 -25.17 -3.68 16.25
C ALA A 117 -25.15 -4.98 15.41
N ALA A 118 -23.97 -5.49 15.06
CA ALA A 118 -23.83 -6.74 14.30
C ALA A 118 -24.49 -7.93 15.03
N TYR A 119 -24.29 -8.03 16.34
CA TYR A 119 -24.89 -9.07 17.16
C TYR A 119 -26.42 -8.96 17.21
N GLN A 120 -26.98 -7.75 17.35
CA GLN A 120 -28.44 -7.56 17.34
C GLN A 120 -29.06 -7.90 15.98
N ILE A 121 -28.37 -7.59 14.88
CA ILE A 121 -28.83 -7.92 13.53
C ILE A 121 -28.84 -9.44 13.34
N VAL A 122 -27.75 -10.12 13.68
CA VAL A 122 -27.60 -11.56 13.40
C VAL A 122 -28.39 -12.43 14.36
N LYS A 123 -28.35 -12.15 15.67
CA LYS A 123 -28.97 -13.02 16.68
C LYS A 123 -30.44 -12.71 16.92
N ASN A 124 -30.81 -11.43 16.86
CA ASN A 124 -32.15 -10.98 17.24
C ASN A 124 -32.94 -10.45 16.03
N GLU A 125 -32.40 -10.59 14.80
CA GLU A 125 -33.03 -10.18 13.53
C GLU A 125 -33.57 -8.73 13.54
N SER A 126 -32.96 -7.88 14.36
CA SER A 126 -33.47 -6.54 14.59
C SER A 126 -33.22 -5.63 13.39
N GLN A 127 -34.30 -5.12 12.82
CA GLN A 127 -34.26 -4.13 11.73
C GLN A 127 -33.91 -2.71 12.21
N GLN A 128 -33.89 -2.49 13.52
CA GLN A 128 -33.57 -1.18 14.10
C GLN A 128 -32.06 -0.92 14.15
N PHE A 129 -31.25 -1.98 14.15
CA PHE A 129 -29.80 -1.86 14.22
C PHE A 129 -29.19 -1.90 12.83
N LYS A 130 -28.21 -1.02 12.62
CA LYS A 130 -27.33 -1.03 11.45
C LYS A 130 -25.90 -0.89 11.94
N VAL A 131 -24.99 -1.72 11.42
CA VAL A 131 -23.55 -1.48 11.64
C VAL A 131 -23.16 -0.27 10.82
N TRP A 132 -22.70 0.78 11.50
CA TRP A 132 -22.09 1.90 10.81
C TRP A 132 -20.69 1.50 10.33
N VAL A 133 -20.43 1.76 9.06
CA VAL A 133 -19.14 1.58 8.41
C VAL A 133 -18.77 2.91 7.76
N PRO A 134 -17.54 3.41 7.91
CA PRO A 134 -17.11 4.63 7.22
C PRO A 134 -17.29 4.49 5.71
N SER A 135 -17.94 5.46 5.06
CA SER A 135 -17.96 5.51 3.60
C SER A 135 -16.58 5.93 3.04
N LEU A 136 -16.37 5.77 1.73
CA LEU A 136 -15.17 6.30 1.07
C LEU A 136 -15.02 7.82 1.32
N ALA A 137 -16.12 8.57 1.36
CA ALA A 137 -16.14 9.99 1.69
C ALA A 137 -15.71 10.25 3.14
N ASP A 138 -16.18 9.45 4.11
CA ASP A 138 -15.76 9.57 5.51
C ASP A 138 -14.24 9.30 5.65
N VAL A 139 -13.69 8.32 4.93
CA VAL A 139 -12.24 8.00 4.90
C VAL A 139 -11.43 9.11 4.24
N ALA A 140 -11.87 9.60 3.08
CA ALA A 140 -11.21 10.69 2.39
C ALA A 140 -11.16 11.94 3.28
N LEU A 141 -12.29 12.32 3.91
CA LEU A 141 -12.37 13.49 4.76
C LEU A 141 -11.42 13.43 5.97
N VAL A 142 -11.28 12.28 6.64
CA VAL A 142 -10.31 12.16 7.75
C VAL A 142 -8.87 12.26 7.24
N LEU A 143 -8.54 11.65 6.09
CA LEU A 143 -7.19 11.73 5.51
C LEU A 143 -6.85 13.14 5.01
N LEU A 144 -7.82 13.86 4.43
CA LEU A 144 -7.68 15.27 4.09
C LEU A 144 -7.37 16.10 5.34
N ASN A 145 -8.09 15.86 6.43
CA ASN A 145 -7.83 16.54 7.70
C ASN A 145 -6.50 16.12 8.35
N MET A 146 -5.95 14.97 7.98
CA MET A 146 -4.59 14.56 8.35
C MET A 146 -3.51 15.19 7.46
N GLY A 147 -3.91 15.94 6.44
CA GLY A 147 -3.02 16.70 5.56
C GLY A 147 -2.69 16.04 4.24
N VAL A 148 -3.37 14.95 3.86
CA VAL A 148 -3.26 14.41 2.49
C VAL A 148 -4.06 15.29 1.55
N SER A 149 -3.59 15.53 0.32
CA SER A 149 -4.37 16.29 -0.67
C SER A 149 -5.38 15.38 -1.39
N PHE A 150 -6.50 15.93 -1.87
CA PHE A 150 -7.50 15.15 -2.59
C PHE A 150 -6.92 14.49 -3.85
N VAL A 151 -6.11 15.23 -4.62
CA VAL A 151 -5.42 14.72 -5.81
C VAL A 151 -4.37 13.64 -5.48
N THR A 152 -3.85 13.58 -4.25
CA THR A 152 -2.97 12.48 -3.82
C THR A 152 -3.77 11.22 -3.52
N LEU A 153 -4.98 11.35 -2.94
CA LEU A 153 -5.87 10.22 -2.66
C LEU A 153 -6.43 9.62 -3.95
N PHE A 154 -6.77 10.48 -4.92
CA PHE A 154 -7.42 10.12 -6.18
C PHE A 154 -6.66 10.74 -7.36
N PRO A 155 -5.51 10.17 -7.75
CA PRO A 155 -4.58 10.81 -8.69
C PRO A 155 -4.97 10.74 -10.17
N PHE A 156 -5.86 9.82 -10.56
CA PHE A 156 -6.17 9.55 -11.97
C PHE A 156 -7.67 9.62 -12.24
N GLU A 157 -8.05 9.89 -13.50
CA GLU A 157 -9.45 10.02 -13.93
C GLU A 157 -10.25 8.73 -13.71
N ASN A 158 -9.66 7.58 -14.01
CA ASN A 158 -10.22 6.24 -13.76
C ASN A 158 -10.29 5.86 -12.27
N LEU A 159 -9.69 6.68 -11.40
CA LEU A 159 -9.66 6.52 -9.94
C LEU A 159 -10.36 7.68 -9.23
N GLN A 160 -11.28 8.38 -9.89
CA GLN A 160 -12.10 9.41 -9.24
C GLN A 160 -13.30 8.80 -8.50
N PRO A 161 -13.58 9.22 -7.26
CA PRO A 161 -14.81 8.87 -6.57
C PRO A 161 -16.02 9.65 -7.14
N PRO A 162 -17.26 9.28 -6.78
CA PRO A 162 -18.47 9.98 -7.21
C PRO A 162 -18.71 11.33 -6.50
N PHE A 163 -17.69 11.89 -5.84
CA PHE A 163 -17.73 13.14 -5.09
C PHE A 163 -16.43 13.92 -5.31
N THR A 164 -16.49 15.24 -5.10
CA THR A 164 -15.37 16.16 -5.20
C THR A 164 -14.83 16.54 -3.82
N GLU A 165 -13.68 17.22 -3.79
CA GLU A 165 -13.17 17.82 -2.54
C GLU A 165 -14.16 18.83 -1.96
N GLY A 166 -14.87 19.60 -2.80
CA GLY A 166 -15.88 20.56 -2.39
C GLY A 166 -17.02 19.91 -1.61
N ASP A 167 -17.57 18.81 -2.14
CA ASP A 167 -18.69 18.07 -1.53
C ASP A 167 -18.36 17.59 -0.10
N LEU A 168 -17.08 17.27 0.17
CA LEU A 168 -16.64 16.84 1.50
C LEU A 168 -16.57 17.99 2.52
N LEU A 169 -16.45 19.23 2.04
CA LEU A 169 -16.23 20.43 2.83
C LEU A 169 -17.49 21.30 2.99
N GLU A 170 -18.58 21.04 2.25
CA GLU A 170 -19.81 21.87 2.28
C GLU A 170 -20.39 22.08 3.69
N ASP A 171 -20.36 21.04 4.53
CA ASP A 171 -20.87 21.08 5.91
C ASP A 171 -19.85 21.63 6.95
N ILE A 172 -18.67 22.03 6.49
CA ILE A 172 -17.54 22.37 7.37
C ILE A 172 -17.27 23.87 7.26
N HIS A 173 -17.54 24.60 8.34
CA HIS A 173 -17.07 25.98 8.48
C HIS A 173 -15.55 25.99 8.63
N ILE A 174 -14.84 26.11 7.50
CA ILE A 174 -13.40 26.35 7.48
C ILE A 174 -13.18 27.72 8.12
N LYS A 175 -12.51 27.75 9.27
CA LYS A 175 -12.04 29.03 9.82
C LYS A 175 -10.99 29.58 8.86
N SER A 176 -11.37 30.66 8.16
CA SER A 176 -10.42 31.50 7.41
C SER A 176 -9.29 31.94 8.33
N GLU A 177 -8.06 31.65 7.91
CA GLU A 177 -6.76 32.14 8.40
C GLU A 177 -6.76 32.87 9.75
N SER A 178 -6.40 32.16 10.82
CA SER A 178 -5.75 32.78 11.97
C SER A 178 -4.23 32.60 11.83
N PRO A 179 -3.42 33.65 12.07
CA PRO A 179 -1.99 33.58 11.88
C PRO A 179 -1.42 32.53 12.82
N SER A 180 -0.69 31.55 12.26
CA SER A 180 -0.02 30.51 13.03
C SER A 180 0.85 31.17 14.10
N SER A 181 0.46 31.04 15.37
CA SER A 181 1.43 31.09 16.46
C SER A 181 2.53 30.12 16.10
N LYS A 182 3.80 30.51 16.25
CA LYS A 182 4.98 29.68 15.95
C LYS A 182 4.81 28.30 16.59
N GLU A 183 4.31 27.33 15.83
CA GLU A 183 4.06 25.99 16.32
C GLU A 183 5.33 25.17 16.10
N GLU A 184 5.75 24.50 17.16
CA GLU A 184 6.79 23.47 17.12
C GLU A 184 6.48 22.45 16.01
N PRO A 185 7.50 21.83 15.39
CA PRO A 185 7.27 20.83 14.35
C PRO A 185 6.30 19.76 14.84
N LYS A 186 5.08 19.73 14.27
CA LYS A 186 4.05 18.75 14.60
C LYS A 186 4.60 17.36 14.27
N ALA A 187 4.72 16.50 15.27
CA ALA A 187 5.09 15.10 15.06
C ALA A 187 3.99 14.40 14.26
N PHE A 188 4.37 13.41 13.45
CA PHE A 188 3.40 12.63 12.66
C PHE A 188 2.43 11.89 13.59
N PRO A 189 1.10 12.05 13.42
CA PRO A 189 0.08 11.43 14.27
C PRO A 189 -0.14 9.96 13.91
N GLU A 190 0.89 9.15 14.14
CA GLU A 190 0.95 7.74 13.73
C GLU A 190 -0.20 6.92 14.32
N HIS A 191 -0.49 7.12 15.62
CA HIS A 191 -1.55 6.40 16.30
C HIS A 191 -2.95 6.72 15.75
N ASN A 192 -3.19 7.96 15.29
CA ASN A 192 -4.45 8.33 14.65
C ASN A 192 -4.59 7.60 13.30
N CYS A 193 -3.54 7.59 12.48
CA CYS A 193 -3.52 6.86 11.21
C CYS A 193 -3.77 5.36 11.43
N ASN A 194 -3.01 4.74 12.34
CA ASN A 194 -3.15 3.32 12.65
C ASN A 194 -4.57 2.98 13.15
N ASN A 195 -5.20 3.84 13.95
CA ASN A 195 -6.56 3.61 14.43
C ASN A 195 -7.61 3.68 13.32
N ILE A 196 -7.45 4.56 12.33
CA ILE A 196 -8.29 4.58 11.12
C ILE A 196 -8.19 3.25 10.38
N LEU A 197 -6.96 2.78 10.12
CA LEU A 197 -6.72 1.52 9.41
C LEU A 197 -7.31 0.31 10.17
N LYS A 198 -7.10 0.26 11.49
CA LYS A 198 -7.67 -0.75 12.39
C LYS A 198 -9.20 -0.80 12.30
N TYR A 199 -9.85 0.35 12.42
CA TYR A 199 -11.30 0.41 12.42
C TYR A 199 -11.89 -0.01 11.07
N LEU A 200 -11.28 0.42 9.95
CA LEU A 200 -11.70 -0.02 8.62
C LEU A 200 -11.58 -1.53 8.44
N SER A 201 -10.46 -2.12 8.87
CA SER A 201 -10.24 -3.56 8.83
C SER A 201 -11.28 -4.31 9.69
N TYR A 202 -11.60 -3.78 10.87
CA TYR A 202 -12.62 -4.31 11.77
C TYR A 202 -14.02 -4.29 11.13
N CYS A 203 -14.45 -3.15 10.58
CA CYS A 203 -15.73 -2.99 9.91
C CYS A 203 -15.87 -3.93 8.71
N MET A 204 -14.84 -4.07 7.88
CA MET A 204 -14.83 -5.02 6.76
C MET A 204 -14.90 -6.49 7.20
N GLY A 205 -14.46 -6.79 8.43
CA GLY A 205 -14.63 -8.10 9.05
C GLY A 205 -16.06 -8.37 9.52
N LEU A 206 -16.74 -7.36 10.08
CA LEU A 206 -18.13 -7.47 10.53
C LEU A 206 -19.14 -7.45 9.38
N CYS A 207 -18.90 -6.61 8.38
CA CYS A 207 -19.77 -6.39 7.23
C CYS A 207 -19.00 -6.69 5.95
N PRO A 208 -18.73 -7.97 5.64
CA PRO A 208 -18.14 -8.32 4.36
C PRO A 208 -19.08 -7.85 3.25
N ARG A 209 -18.51 -7.33 2.16
CA ARG A 209 -19.25 -6.81 0.98
C ARG A 209 -20.02 -5.51 1.18
N VAL A 210 -19.74 -4.75 2.25
CA VAL A 210 -20.36 -3.42 2.46
C VAL A 210 -19.95 -2.41 1.38
N TYR A 211 -18.74 -2.54 0.85
CA TYR A 211 -18.23 -1.73 -0.26
C TYR A 211 -18.45 -2.44 -1.59
N SER A 212 -18.74 -1.64 -2.62
CA SER A 212 -18.69 -2.08 -4.02
C SER A 212 -17.25 -2.38 -4.47
N ASP A 213 -17.11 -3.04 -5.61
CA ASP A 213 -15.79 -3.42 -6.13
C ASP A 213 -14.99 -2.18 -6.57
N ASP A 214 -15.69 -1.15 -7.07
CA ASP A 214 -15.11 0.16 -7.38
C ASP A 214 -14.63 0.89 -6.12
N GLU A 215 -15.44 0.91 -5.05
CA GLU A 215 -15.02 1.50 -3.77
C GLU A 215 -13.84 0.74 -3.16
N LEU A 216 -13.78 -0.58 -3.29
CA LEU A 216 -12.65 -1.38 -2.83
C LEU A 216 -11.37 -1.08 -3.60
N LEU A 217 -11.46 -0.86 -4.92
CA LEU A 217 -10.34 -0.41 -5.74
C LEU A 217 -9.85 0.98 -5.29
N LEU A 218 -10.76 1.93 -5.09
CA LEU A 218 -10.42 3.28 -4.61
C LEU A 218 -9.78 3.23 -3.20
N LEU A 219 -10.31 2.42 -2.29
CA LEU A 219 -9.72 2.21 -0.97
C LEU A 219 -8.34 1.55 -1.07
N LEU A 220 -8.15 0.58 -1.98
CA LEU A 220 -6.85 -0.03 -2.21
C LEU A 220 -5.83 0.99 -2.71
N THR A 221 -6.23 1.87 -3.63
CA THR A 221 -5.42 2.98 -4.13
C THR A 221 -5.04 3.95 -3.00
N VAL A 222 -6.00 4.36 -2.17
CA VAL A 222 -5.76 5.24 -1.03
C VAL A 222 -4.78 4.60 -0.04
N VAL A 223 -4.99 3.33 0.30
CA VAL A 223 -4.11 2.59 1.23
C VAL A 223 -2.71 2.37 0.64
N ALA A 224 -2.61 2.09 -0.66
CA ALA A 224 -1.35 1.99 -1.37
C ALA A 224 -0.59 3.32 -1.33
N LYS A 225 -1.27 4.45 -1.62
CA LYS A 225 -0.68 5.78 -1.57
C LYS A 225 -0.24 6.16 -0.16
N VAL A 226 -1.09 5.97 0.85
CA VAL A 226 -0.72 6.18 2.27
C VAL A 226 0.47 5.30 2.66
N GLY A 227 0.49 4.03 2.21
CA GLY A 227 1.59 3.10 2.46
C GLY A 227 2.94 3.50 1.84
N LEU A 228 2.94 4.41 0.86
CA LEU A 228 4.15 4.98 0.30
C LEU A 228 4.72 6.14 1.14
N ASP A 229 4.00 6.67 2.13
CA ASP A 229 4.52 7.79 2.91
C ASP A 229 5.81 7.42 3.64
N SER A 230 6.86 8.21 3.39
CA SER A 230 8.19 8.00 3.95
C SER A 230 8.21 7.88 5.48
N ARG A 231 7.31 8.57 6.20
CA ARG A 231 7.25 8.48 7.67
C ARG A 231 6.63 7.17 8.12
N LEU A 232 5.56 6.72 7.46
CA LEU A 232 4.94 5.43 7.76
C LEU A 232 5.89 4.25 7.49
N LEU A 233 6.75 4.37 6.47
CA LEU A 233 7.80 3.39 6.20
C LEU A 233 8.82 3.31 7.34
N LEU A 234 9.25 4.46 7.88
CA LEU A 234 10.15 4.49 9.03
C LEU A 234 9.52 3.87 10.28
N THR A 235 8.20 3.97 10.44
CA THR A 235 7.49 3.45 11.61
C THR A 235 6.96 2.02 11.47
N SER A 236 7.07 1.41 10.28
CA SER A 236 6.67 0.01 10.03
C SER A 236 5.23 -0.31 10.45
N SER A 237 4.25 0.48 9.98
CA SER A 237 2.84 0.31 10.38
C SER A 237 2.34 -1.12 10.10
N THR A 238 2.02 -1.84 11.18
CA THR A 238 1.50 -3.22 11.13
C THR A 238 0.06 -3.31 10.64
N GLU A 239 -0.65 -2.17 10.53
CA GLU A 239 -2.09 -2.10 10.27
C GLU A 239 -2.43 -2.02 8.78
N LEU A 240 -1.46 -1.71 7.93
CA LEU A 240 -1.63 -1.73 6.47
C LEU A 240 -1.97 -3.13 5.97
N TYR A 241 -1.26 -4.15 6.47
CA TYR A 241 -1.43 -5.54 6.02
C TYR A 241 -2.83 -6.10 6.31
N PRO A 242 -3.37 -6.04 7.55
CA PRO A 242 -4.74 -6.50 7.83
C PRO A 242 -5.79 -5.81 6.96
N LEU A 243 -5.67 -4.50 6.73
CA LEU A 243 -6.64 -3.76 5.92
C LEU A 243 -6.56 -4.18 4.44
N GLN A 244 -5.37 -4.23 3.84
CA GLN A 244 -5.20 -4.68 2.46
C GLN A 244 -5.71 -6.11 2.26
N TYR A 245 -5.46 -7.00 3.23
CA TYR A 245 -6.04 -8.34 3.24
C TYR A 245 -7.56 -8.30 3.19
N LYS A 246 -8.23 -7.44 3.98
CA LYS A 246 -9.68 -7.31 3.96
C LYS A 246 -10.20 -6.74 2.65
N ILE A 247 -9.54 -5.73 2.10
CA ILE A 247 -9.92 -5.11 0.83
C ILE A 247 -9.89 -6.13 -0.31
N VAL A 248 -8.75 -6.80 -0.51
CA VAL A 248 -8.55 -7.77 -1.60
C VAL A 248 -9.51 -8.96 -1.49
N ASN A 249 -9.81 -9.43 -0.27
CA ASN A 249 -10.72 -10.55 -0.07
C ASN A 249 -12.21 -10.19 -0.20
N ASN A 250 -12.57 -8.91 -0.06
CA ASN A 250 -13.95 -8.46 -0.20
C ASN A 250 -14.36 -8.17 -1.66
N VAL A 251 -13.41 -8.15 -2.61
CA VAL A 251 -13.71 -8.01 -4.05
C VAL A 251 -14.61 -9.17 -4.50
N ARG A 252 -15.73 -8.87 -5.16
CA ARG A 252 -16.71 -9.89 -5.56
C ARG A 252 -16.31 -10.51 -6.89
N ASP A 253 -16.14 -9.69 -7.91
CA ASP A 253 -15.73 -10.12 -9.24
C ASP A 253 -14.21 -10.01 -9.40
N TRP A 254 -13.50 -10.99 -8.83
CA TRP A 254 -12.04 -10.98 -8.82
C TRP A 254 -11.43 -11.10 -10.21
N ASP A 255 -12.03 -11.89 -11.10
CA ASP A 255 -11.49 -12.12 -12.44
C ASP A 255 -11.55 -10.85 -13.29
N THR A 256 -12.61 -10.05 -13.15
CA THR A 256 -12.70 -8.72 -13.81
C THR A 256 -11.84 -7.66 -13.12
N MET A 257 -11.77 -7.67 -11.80
CA MET A 257 -11.08 -6.61 -11.04
C MET A 257 -9.57 -6.75 -11.01
N LEU A 258 -9.03 -7.98 -11.04
CA LEU A 258 -7.58 -8.22 -10.99
C LEU A 258 -6.80 -7.47 -12.10
N PRO A 259 -7.17 -7.56 -13.40
CA PRO A 259 -6.50 -6.79 -14.45
C PRO A 259 -6.58 -5.28 -14.22
N ARG A 260 -7.72 -4.77 -13.73
CA ARG A 260 -7.93 -3.34 -13.48
C ARG A 260 -7.06 -2.85 -12.32
N ILE A 261 -7.07 -3.56 -11.20
CA ILE A 261 -6.21 -3.26 -10.05
C ILE A 261 -4.73 -3.26 -10.47
N CYS A 262 -4.29 -4.25 -11.26
CA CYS A 262 -2.90 -4.30 -11.72
C CYS A 262 -2.49 -3.07 -12.52
N MET A 263 -3.37 -2.59 -13.40
CA MET A 263 -3.11 -1.39 -14.20
C MET A 263 -3.07 -0.14 -13.32
N ASP A 264 -4.10 0.07 -12.51
CA ASP A 264 -4.25 1.27 -11.71
C ASP A 264 -3.11 1.41 -10.68
N LEU A 265 -2.71 0.30 -10.04
CA LEU A 265 -1.58 0.30 -9.10
C LEU A 265 -0.21 0.46 -9.77
N THR A 266 -0.06 0.02 -11.03
CA THR A 266 1.20 0.19 -11.80
C THR A 266 1.47 1.66 -12.10
N ASP A 267 0.43 2.49 -12.17
CA ASP A 267 0.56 3.91 -12.48
C ASP A 267 0.72 4.80 -11.25
N LEU A 268 0.53 4.29 -10.04
CA LEU A 268 0.61 5.11 -8.82
C LEU A 268 1.98 5.75 -8.57
N THR A 269 3.07 5.16 -9.04
CA THR A 269 4.43 5.68 -8.87
C THR A 269 5.25 5.37 -10.10
N ASP A 270 6.17 6.27 -10.47
CA ASP A 270 7.18 6.01 -11.49
C ASP A 270 8.52 5.55 -10.89
N ASP A 271 8.70 5.69 -9.57
CA ASP A 271 9.88 5.16 -8.87
C ASP A 271 9.80 3.63 -8.73
N HIS A 272 10.84 2.95 -9.24
CA HIS A 272 10.90 1.50 -9.30
C HIS A 272 11.09 0.80 -7.93
N HIS A 273 11.53 1.51 -6.89
CA HIS A 273 11.58 0.98 -5.52
C HIS A 273 10.22 1.07 -4.86
N ASN A 274 9.52 2.19 -5.05
CA ASN A 274 8.16 2.34 -4.57
C ASN A 274 7.25 1.30 -5.26
N MET A 275 7.48 0.96 -6.53
CA MET A 275 6.81 -0.18 -7.18
C MET A 275 7.08 -1.51 -6.46
N CYS A 276 8.34 -1.81 -6.12
CA CYS A 276 8.67 -3.02 -5.35
C CYS A 276 8.00 -3.03 -3.97
N LEU A 277 7.99 -1.88 -3.30
CA LEU A 277 7.34 -1.70 -2.00
C LEU A 277 5.84 -1.94 -2.08
N LEU A 278 5.15 -1.38 -3.08
CA LEU A 278 3.71 -1.62 -3.29
C LEU A 278 3.40 -3.11 -3.38
N VAL A 279 4.17 -3.87 -4.17
CA VAL A 279 4.02 -5.33 -4.27
C VAL A 279 4.28 -6.01 -2.92
N GLN A 280 5.32 -5.60 -2.20
CA GLN A 280 5.70 -6.20 -0.92
C GLN A 280 4.68 -5.95 0.19
N LEU A 281 3.95 -4.84 0.14
CA LEU A 281 2.90 -4.48 1.12
C LEU A 281 1.61 -5.30 0.95
N LEU A 282 1.35 -5.84 -0.25
CA LEU A 282 0.14 -6.62 -0.54
C LEU A 282 0.00 -7.88 0.34
N PRO A 283 -1.19 -8.44 0.53
CA PRO A 283 -1.34 -9.63 1.36
C PRO A 283 -0.70 -10.90 0.75
N ASP A 284 -0.41 -11.91 1.59
CA ASP A 284 0.24 -13.18 1.16
C ASP A 284 -0.74 -14.37 1.03
N ASN A 285 -2.03 -14.10 1.11
CA ASN A 285 -3.10 -15.07 0.92
C ASN A 285 -3.31 -15.39 -0.57
N THR A 286 -4.22 -16.29 -0.92
CA THR A 286 -4.43 -16.75 -2.31
C THR A 286 -4.59 -15.59 -3.31
N ARG A 287 -5.55 -14.68 -3.06
CA ARG A 287 -5.77 -13.51 -3.94
C ARG A 287 -4.61 -12.52 -3.89
N GLY A 288 -4.02 -12.30 -2.70
CA GLY A 288 -2.84 -11.45 -2.54
C GLY A 288 -1.65 -11.94 -3.35
N LYS A 289 -1.39 -13.25 -3.33
CA LYS A 289 -0.37 -13.91 -4.17
C LYS A 289 -0.65 -13.75 -5.66
N GLN A 290 -1.89 -13.96 -6.10
CA GLN A 290 -2.27 -13.73 -7.51
C GLN A 290 -2.00 -12.27 -7.90
N LEU A 291 -2.46 -11.31 -7.09
CA LEU A 291 -2.25 -9.89 -7.33
C LEU A 291 -0.77 -9.50 -7.36
N ARG A 292 0.03 -9.94 -6.38
CA ARG A 292 1.47 -9.70 -6.31
C ARG A 292 2.17 -10.15 -7.59
N ARG A 293 1.79 -11.31 -8.14
CA ARG A 293 2.41 -11.86 -9.35
C ARG A 293 2.08 -11.05 -10.60
N HIS A 294 0.79 -10.80 -10.85
CA HIS A 294 0.35 -10.03 -12.01
C HIS A 294 0.77 -8.57 -11.93
N LEU A 295 0.73 -7.95 -10.74
CA LEU A 295 1.20 -6.57 -10.53
C LEU A 295 2.70 -6.46 -10.77
N SER A 296 3.48 -7.43 -10.28
CA SER A 296 4.93 -7.48 -10.52
C SER A 296 5.26 -7.52 -12.00
N LEU A 297 4.56 -8.34 -12.80
CA LEU A 297 4.78 -8.39 -14.23
C LEU A 297 4.29 -7.12 -14.96
N SER A 298 3.20 -6.50 -14.48
CA SER A 298 2.71 -5.21 -14.99
C SER A 298 3.76 -4.11 -14.79
N MET A 299 4.36 -4.04 -13.61
CA MET A 299 5.44 -3.10 -13.28
C MET A 299 6.73 -3.40 -14.06
N ILE A 300 7.13 -4.67 -14.19
CA ILE A 300 8.27 -5.07 -15.05
C ILE A 300 8.04 -4.60 -16.49
N SER A 301 6.83 -4.83 -17.01
CA SER A 301 6.44 -4.41 -18.36
C SER A 301 6.55 -2.90 -18.52
N LYS A 302 5.98 -2.12 -17.59
CA LYS A 302 6.08 -0.65 -17.59
C LYS A 302 7.53 -0.16 -17.53
N LEU A 303 8.33 -0.68 -16.60
CA LEU A 303 9.71 -0.25 -16.40
C LEU A 303 10.60 -0.55 -17.62
N LEU A 304 10.36 -1.65 -18.32
CA LEU A 304 11.16 -2.04 -19.50
C LEU A 304 10.66 -1.43 -20.81
N ASN A 305 9.35 -1.17 -20.95
CA ASN A 305 8.74 -0.69 -22.19
C ASN A 305 8.38 0.81 -22.16
N GLY A 306 8.45 1.46 -21.00
CA GLY A 306 7.95 2.82 -20.77
C GLY A 306 6.44 2.88 -20.47
N THR A 307 5.67 1.90 -20.95
CA THR A 307 4.23 1.75 -20.70
C THR A 307 3.90 0.30 -20.37
N CYS A 308 2.89 0.06 -19.52
CA CYS A 308 2.46 -1.31 -19.22
C CYS A 308 1.78 -1.95 -20.45
N THR A 309 2.42 -2.98 -21.02
CA THR A 309 1.85 -3.76 -22.14
C THR A 309 1.28 -5.11 -21.70
N TYR A 310 1.58 -5.54 -20.47
CA TYR A 310 1.03 -6.76 -19.91
C TYR A 310 -0.40 -6.54 -19.41
N ARG A 311 -1.28 -7.49 -19.72
CA ARG A 311 -2.68 -7.51 -19.24
C ARG A 311 -2.96 -8.92 -18.70
N PRO A 312 -3.27 -9.07 -17.41
CA PRO A 312 -3.69 -10.36 -16.86
C PRO A 312 -4.90 -10.88 -17.64
N ARG A 313 -4.81 -12.11 -18.16
CA ARG A 313 -5.91 -12.79 -18.88
C ARG A 313 -6.65 -13.77 -17.99
N GLU A 314 -5.91 -14.39 -17.08
CA GLU A 314 -6.39 -15.37 -16.13
C GLU A 314 -5.86 -15.00 -14.74
N LYS A 315 -6.52 -15.52 -13.70
CA LYS A 315 -6.10 -15.35 -12.30
C LYS A 315 -4.82 -16.12 -11.96
N GLU A 316 -4.55 -17.19 -12.71
CA GLU A 316 -3.34 -17.99 -12.52
C GLU A 316 -2.21 -17.42 -13.37
N PHE A 317 -1.06 -17.25 -12.72
CA PHE A 317 0.10 -16.63 -13.36
C PHE A 317 0.90 -17.68 -14.13
N GLU A 318 1.19 -17.39 -15.39
CA GLU A 318 2.01 -18.23 -16.26
C GLU A 318 3.44 -17.69 -16.34
N LEU A 319 4.42 -18.51 -15.96
CA LEU A 319 5.85 -18.17 -16.04
C LEU A 319 6.31 -17.86 -17.47
N SER A 320 5.61 -18.39 -18.47
CA SER A 320 5.87 -18.08 -19.88
C SER A 320 5.69 -16.59 -20.20
N ASP A 321 4.86 -15.86 -19.46
CA ASP A 321 4.67 -14.42 -19.63
C ASP A 321 5.86 -13.61 -19.09
N LEU A 322 6.56 -14.10 -18.05
CA LEU A 322 7.71 -13.43 -17.44
C LEU A 322 9.00 -13.69 -18.23
N ARG A 323 9.15 -14.88 -18.81
CA ARG A 323 10.38 -15.31 -19.50
C ARG A 323 10.94 -14.28 -20.50
N PRO A 324 10.15 -13.66 -21.40
CA PRO A 324 10.67 -12.71 -22.40
C PRO A 324 11.33 -11.46 -21.81
N TYR A 325 11.05 -11.13 -20.55
CA TYR A 325 11.59 -9.95 -19.89
C TYR A 325 12.96 -10.20 -19.24
N LEU A 326 13.29 -11.43 -18.83
CA LEU A 326 14.55 -11.74 -18.12
C LEU A 326 15.80 -11.30 -18.92
N PRO A 327 15.92 -11.58 -20.24
CA PRO A 327 17.08 -11.15 -21.02
C PRO A 327 17.22 -9.63 -21.15
N ARG A 328 16.18 -8.87 -20.79
CA ARG A 328 16.18 -7.39 -20.85
C ARG A 328 16.55 -6.76 -19.51
N MET A 329 16.65 -7.55 -18.44
CA MET A 329 17.04 -7.08 -17.10
C MET A 329 18.56 -6.96 -16.94
N GLN A 330 19.35 -7.24 -17.97
CA GLN A 330 20.81 -7.15 -17.93
C GLN A 330 21.26 -5.71 -17.65
N PRO A 331 22.15 -5.47 -16.66
CA PRO A 331 22.66 -4.13 -16.39
C PRO A 331 23.21 -3.39 -17.63
N SER A 332 23.89 -4.11 -18.53
CA SER A 332 24.42 -3.54 -19.78
C SER A 332 23.33 -3.18 -20.81
N ALA A 333 22.26 -3.99 -20.90
CA ALA A 333 21.11 -3.69 -21.76
C ALA A 333 20.32 -2.48 -21.23
N LEU A 334 20.11 -2.42 -19.91
CA LEU A 334 19.46 -1.29 -19.25
C LEU A 334 20.26 0.00 -19.43
N LEU A 335 21.59 -0.05 -19.23
CA LEU A 335 22.47 1.10 -19.45
C LEU A 335 22.38 1.61 -20.90
N ARG A 336 22.42 0.70 -21.89
CA ARG A 336 22.26 1.06 -23.31
C ARG A 336 20.92 1.73 -23.60
N SER A 337 19.84 1.22 -23.00
CA SER A 337 18.51 1.82 -23.13
C SER A 337 18.47 3.24 -22.56
N MET A 338 19.00 3.44 -21.34
CA MET A 338 19.06 4.75 -20.69
C MET A 338 19.89 5.77 -21.49
N LEU A 339 21.04 5.34 -22.03
CA LEU A 339 21.86 6.17 -22.91
C LEU A 339 21.10 6.57 -24.18
N SER A 340 20.40 5.61 -24.81
CA SER A 340 19.63 5.85 -26.03
C SER A 340 18.45 6.81 -25.82
N GLN A 341 17.82 6.78 -24.65
CA GLN A 341 16.75 7.70 -24.29
C GLN A 341 17.26 9.13 -24.12
N ARG A 342 18.47 9.31 -23.56
CA ARG A 342 19.09 10.62 -23.36
C ARG A 342 19.62 11.25 -24.67
N ASN A 343 20.13 10.43 -25.58
CA ASN A 343 20.66 10.87 -26.88
C ASN A 343 19.61 11.47 -27.83
N LYS A 344 18.32 11.49 -27.46
CA LYS A 344 17.28 12.22 -28.19
C LYS A 344 17.27 13.73 -27.90
N GLY A 345 18.15 14.24 -27.02
CA GLY A 345 18.17 15.66 -26.62
C GLY A 345 19.55 16.36 -26.54
N GLU A 346 20.69 15.65 -26.48
CA GLU A 346 22.04 16.27 -26.34
C GLU A 346 23.15 15.45 -27.03
N ASP A 347 24.21 16.14 -27.50
CA ASP A 347 25.39 15.55 -28.15
C ASP A 347 26.22 14.66 -27.20
N VAL A 348 26.49 13.43 -27.66
CA VAL A 348 27.16 12.33 -26.92
C VAL A 348 28.62 12.63 -26.56
N ALA A 349 29.23 13.63 -27.20
CA ALA A 349 30.66 13.90 -27.10
C ALA A 349 31.10 14.55 -25.76
N THR A 350 30.16 15.02 -24.94
CA THR A 350 30.43 15.71 -23.66
C THR A 350 29.76 15.05 -22.46
N LEU A 351 29.68 13.71 -22.43
CA LEU A 351 29.22 13.03 -21.22
C LEU A 351 30.33 13.04 -20.15
N ASP A 352 30.17 13.86 -19.12
CA ASP A 352 31.09 13.90 -17.98
C ASP A 352 31.22 12.50 -17.32
N GLN A 353 32.42 12.18 -16.86
CA GLN A 353 32.76 10.89 -16.27
C GLN A 353 31.91 10.60 -15.03
N GLN A 354 31.50 11.62 -14.27
CA GLN A 354 30.61 11.49 -13.13
C GLN A 354 29.19 11.07 -13.54
N VAL A 355 28.68 11.60 -14.65
CA VAL A 355 27.36 11.27 -15.21
C VAL A 355 27.32 9.82 -15.69
N SER A 356 28.40 9.37 -16.34
CA SER A 356 28.55 7.97 -16.78
C SER A 356 28.51 6.98 -15.60
N VAL A 357 29.21 7.31 -14.50
CA VAL A 357 29.20 6.50 -13.26
C VAL A 357 27.82 6.48 -12.61
N GLY A 358 27.13 7.63 -12.57
CA GLY A 358 25.76 7.73 -12.04
C GLY A 358 24.76 6.88 -12.83
N LEU A 359 24.83 6.92 -14.17
CA LEU A 359 23.95 6.13 -15.03
C LEU A 359 24.21 4.62 -14.91
N HIS A 360 25.48 4.25 -14.77
CA HIS A 360 25.86 2.87 -14.51
C HIS A 360 25.32 2.38 -13.15
N LEU A 361 25.38 3.21 -12.09
CA LEU A 361 24.77 2.84 -10.81
C LEU A 361 23.25 2.69 -10.94
N HIS A 362 22.59 3.60 -11.66
CA HIS A 362 21.15 3.57 -11.87
C HIS A 362 20.69 2.33 -12.65
N SER A 363 21.46 1.87 -13.66
CA SER A 363 21.12 0.65 -14.40
C SER A 363 21.17 -0.60 -13.52
N TYR A 364 22.13 -0.69 -12.60
CA TYR A 364 22.18 -1.76 -11.60
C TYR A 364 21.04 -1.66 -10.59
N TYR A 365 20.64 -0.45 -10.22
CA TYR A 365 19.53 -0.27 -9.29
C TYR A 365 18.20 -0.68 -9.91
N LEU A 366 17.97 -0.31 -11.18
CA LEU A 366 16.80 -0.76 -11.94
C LEU A 366 16.82 -2.29 -12.13
N CYS A 367 17.98 -2.88 -12.45
CA CYS A 367 18.14 -4.34 -12.51
C CYS A 367 17.72 -5.00 -11.19
N TYR A 368 18.17 -4.46 -10.06
CA TYR A 368 17.80 -4.96 -8.74
C TYR A 368 16.28 -4.94 -8.49
N SER A 369 15.60 -3.84 -8.83
CA SER A 369 14.14 -3.76 -8.70
C SER A 369 13.41 -4.71 -9.65
N LEU A 370 13.83 -4.80 -10.91
CA LEU A 370 13.25 -5.74 -11.89
C LEU A 370 13.39 -7.20 -11.42
N LEU A 371 14.54 -7.58 -10.88
CA LEU A 371 14.77 -8.90 -10.31
C LEU A 371 13.94 -9.14 -9.03
N THR A 372 13.76 -8.11 -8.21
CA THR A 372 12.90 -8.17 -7.02
C THR A 372 11.45 -8.44 -7.42
N LEU A 373 10.93 -7.72 -8.41
CA LEU A 373 9.60 -7.95 -8.97
C LEU A 373 9.50 -9.34 -9.62
N ALA A 374 10.53 -9.78 -10.37
CA ALA A 374 10.54 -11.10 -10.99
C ALA A 374 10.51 -12.23 -9.94
N ASN A 375 11.17 -12.04 -8.80
CA ASN A 375 11.15 -12.96 -7.67
C ASN A 375 9.77 -13.02 -6.99
N GLU A 376 9.05 -11.89 -6.90
CA GLU A 376 7.66 -11.86 -6.42
C GLU A 376 6.71 -12.53 -7.41
N ALA A 377 6.86 -12.26 -8.71
CA ALA A 377 6.09 -12.90 -9.79
C ALA A 377 6.26 -14.42 -9.85
N SER A 378 7.46 -14.92 -9.55
CA SER A 378 7.79 -16.35 -9.51
C SER A 378 7.71 -16.95 -8.10
N ASN A 379 7.05 -16.27 -7.15
CA ASN A 379 6.94 -16.76 -5.78
C ASN A 379 5.83 -17.81 -5.63
N TYR A 380 6.20 -19.09 -5.70
CA TYR A 380 5.29 -20.23 -5.49
C TYR A 380 5.57 -20.94 -4.16
N GLN A 381 4.52 -21.15 -3.37
CA GLN A 381 4.56 -22.07 -2.23
C GLN A 381 4.34 -23.51 -2.70
N PHE A 382 3.38 -23.70 -3.61
CA PHE A 382 3.10 -24.94 -4.32
C PHE A 382 3.26 -24.65 -5.81
N PHE A 383 4.23 -25.30 -6.45
CA PHE A 383 4.59 -25.03 -7.83
C PHE A 383 3.81 -25.94 -8.79
N PRO A 384 3.14 -25.39 -9.82
CA PRO A 384 2.33 -26.17 -10.74
C PRO A 384 3.24 -26.94 -11.73
N ALA A 385 3.09 -28.26 -11.78
CA ALA A 385 4.01 -29.14 -12.51
C ALA A 385 4.09 -28.83 -14.02
N ASN A 386 2.97 -28.41 -14.64
CA ASN A 386 2.91 -28.01 -16.04
C ASN A 386 3.84 -26.84 -16.41
N GLN A 387 4.23 -25.99 -15.45
CA GLN A 387 5.13 -24.86 -15.70
C GLN A 387 6.62 -25.21 -15.47
N LYS A 388 6.97 -26.45 -15.13
CA LYS A 388 8.35 -26.88 -14.82
C LYS A 388 9.33 -26.58 -15.95
N THR A 389 8.94 -26.81 -17.20
CA THR A 389 9.78 -26.50 -18.38
C THR A 389 10.05 -24.99 -18.50
N GLN A 390 9.06 -24.15 -18.17
CA GLN A 390 9.26 -22.69 -18.18
C GLN A 390 10.23 -22.26 -17.09
N LEU A 391 10.13 -22.85 -15.89
CA LEU A 391 11.05 -22.55 -14.80
C LEU A 391 12.50 -22.96 -15.11
N LEU A 392 12.70 -24.13 -15.73
CA LEU A 392 14.03 -24.56 -16.22
C LEU A 392 14.60 -23.56 -17.24
N SER A 393 13.77 -23.13 -18.19
CA SER A 393 14.19 -22.11 -19.16
C SER A 393 14.54 -20.80 -18.47
N MET A 394 13.73 -20.31 -17.53
CA MET A 394 14.01 -19.09 -16.79
C MET A 394 15.32 -19.16 -16.00
N CYS A 395 15.66 -20.31 -15.40
CA CYS A 395 16.97 -20.51 -14.77
C CYS A 395 18.13 -20.28 -15.76
N SER A 396 18.03 -20.84 -16.96
CA SER A 396 19.04 -20.66 -18.01
C SER A 396 19.12 -19.21 -18.49
N GLU A 397 17.98 -18.55 -18.70
CA GLU A 397 17.92 -17.13 -19.08
C GLU A 397 18.56 -16.23 -18.01
N LEU A 398 18.26 -16.47 -16.73
CA LEU A 398 18.81 -15.71 -15.62
C LEU A 398 20.34 -15.84 -15.50
N GLU A 399 20.87 -17.06 -15.66
CA GLU A 399 22.32 -17.27 -15.65
C GLU A 399 23.01 -16.67 -16.87
N THR A 400 22.52 -16.99 -18.07
CA THR A 400 23.15 -16.61 -19.34
C THR A 400 23.13 -15.10 -19.54
N HIS A 401 22.01 -14.45 -19.23
CA HIS A 401 21.83 -13.04 -19.53
C HIS A 401 22.18 -12.14 -18.36
N VAL A 402 21.73 -12.44 -17.14
CA VAL A 402 21.89 -11.50 -16.01
C VAL A 402 23.16 -11.79 -15.22
N LYS A 403 23.38 -13.04 -14.78
CA LYS A 403 24.53 -13.41 -13.94
C LYS A 403 25.86 -13.19 -14.67
N CYS A 404 25.96 -13.58 -15.95
CA CYS A 404 27.17 -13.43 -16.76
C CYS A 404 27.50 -11.97 -17.12
N ASP A 405 26.51 -11.07 -17.14
CA ASP A 405 26.71 -9.64 -17.41
C ASP A 405 27.35 -8.90 -16.21
N ILE A 406 27.20 -9.44 -14.99
CA ILE A 406 27.69 -8.80 -13.76
C ILE A 406 29.15 -9.17 -13.47
N ARG A 407 30.04 -8.19 -13.72
CA ARG A 407 31.46 -8.25 -13.36
C ARG A 407 31.72 -7.67 -11.96
N GLU A 408 32.17 -8.53 -11.05
CA GLU A 408 32.53 -8.15 -9.68
C GLU A 408 33.66 -7.13 -9.62
N SER A 409 33.63 -6.27 -8.60
CA SER A 409 34.68 -5.30 -8.33
C SER A 409 34.61 -4.84 -6.88
N GLU A 410 35.75 -4.82 -6.19
CA GLU A 410 35.87 -4.34 -4.81
C GLU A 410 35.39 -2.88 -4.64
N LYS A 411 35.44 -2.08 -5.72
CA LYS A 411 35.02 -0.67 -5.72
C LYS A 411 33.53 -0.48 -5.96
N CYS A 412 32.81 -1.53 -6.39
CA CYS A 412 31.43 -1.44 -6.87
C CYS A 412 30.52 -2.45 -6.14
N LEU A 413 30.33 -2.27 -4.82
CA LEU A 413 29.55 -3.17 -3.97
C LEU A 413 28.09 -3.37 -4.44
N TYR A 414 27.51 -2.39 -5.11
CA TYR A 414 26.18 -2.53 -5.73
C TYR A 414 26.12 -3.69 -6.74
N ARG A 415 27.21 -3.99 -7.46
CA ARG A 415 27.26 -5.12 -8.41
C ARG A 415 27.15 -6.45 -7.67
N SER A 416 27.89 -6.59 -6.58
CA SER A 416 27.84 -7.78 -5.72
C SER A 416 26.45 -7.98 -5.12
N LYS A 417 25.77 -6.89 -4.72
CA LYS A 417 24.38 -6.95 -4.21
C LYS A 417 23.39 -7.45 -5.26
N VAL A 418 23.52 -7.03 -6.53
CA VAL A 418 22.67 -7.59 -7.61
C VAL A 418 23.03 -9.06 -7.86
N LYS A 419 24.31 -9.41 -7.89
CA LYS A 419 24.73 -10.80 -8.11
C LYS A 419 24.27 -11.76 -7.01
N ASP A 420 24.28 -11.31 -5.75
CA ASP A 420 23.70 -12.04 -4.62
C ASP A 420 22.20 -12.28 -4.82
N LEU A 421 21.44 -11.23 -5.19
CA LEU A 421 20.01 -11.37 -5.47
C LEU A 421 19.76 -12.40 -6.58
N VAL A 422 20.53 -12.34 -7.68
CA VAL A 422 20.46 -13.32 -8.77
C VAL A 422 20.70 -14.75 -8.25
N ALA A 423 21.73 -14.96 -7.43
CA ALA A 423 22.05 -16.26 -6.85
C ALA A 423 20.92 -16.78 -5.93
N ARG A 424 20.30 -15.90 -5.13
CA ARG A 424 19.16 -16.23 -4.25
C ARG A 424 17.93 -16.64 -5.04
N ILE A 425 17.59 -15.89 -6.10
CA ILE A 425 16.48 -16.21 -7.00
C ILE A 425 16.72 -17.56 -7.67
N TYR A 426 17.91 -17.75 -8.25
CA TYR A 426 18.29 -19.02 -8.89
C TYR A 426 18.16 -20.19 -7.92
N THR A 427 18.72 -20.07 -6.71
CA THR A 427 18.65 -21.11 -5.68
C THR A 427 17.20 -21.43 -5.30
N LYS A 428 16.34 -20.40 -5.16
CA LYS A 428 14.90 -20.58 -4.90
C LYS A 428 14.21 -21.35 -6.03
N TRP A 429 14.47 -21.02 -7.28
CA TRP A 429 13.92 -21.73 -8.43
C TRP A 429 14.41 -23.17 -8.52
N GLN A 430 15.68 -23.43 -8.26
CA GLN A 430 16.22 -24.79 -8.19
C GLN A 430 15.55 -25.61 -7.08
N MET A 431 15.32 -25.02 -5.90
CA MET A 431 14.56 -25.68 -4.82
C MET A 431 13.11 -26.01 -5.23
N LEU A 432 12.45 -25.12 -5.98
CA LEU A 432 11.10 -25.39 -6.52
C LEU A 432 11.11 -26.54 -7.53
N LEU A 433 12.10 -26.57 -8.44
CA LEU A 433 12.27 -27.65 -9.41
C LEU A 433 12.48 -29.00 -8.74
N GLN A 434 13.32 -29.06 -7.69
CA GLN A 434 13.58 -30.28 -6.93
C GLN A 434 12.35 -30.79 -6.18
N ARG A 435 11.49 -29.89 -5.68
CA ARG A 435 10.26 -30.25 -4.96
C ARG A 435 9.10 -30.64 -5.88
N THR A 436 9.18 -30.30 -7.16
CA THR A 436 8.10 -30.55 -8.12
C THR A 436 8.19 -31.95 -8.69
N ARG A 437 7.07 -32.68 -8.68
CA ARG A 437 7.00 -34.05 -9.20
C ARG A 437 7.48 -34.12 -10.66
N PRO A 438 8.10 -35.22 -11.08
CA PRO A 438 8.55 -35.41 -12.45
C PRO A 438 7.40 -35.31 -13.46
N LEU A 439 7.63 -34.70 -14.61
CA LEU A 439 6.58 -34.42 -15.61
C LEU A 439 6.01 -35.69 -16.27
N HIS A 440 6.80 -36.77 -16.34
CA HIS A 440 6.47 -37.97 -17.13
C HIS A 440 6.47 -39.28 -16.33
N GLY A 441 6.28 -39.23 -15.00
CA GLY A 441 6.37 -40.43 -14.15
C GLY A 441 7.76 -41.08 -14.10
N GLN A 442 8.78 -40.41 -14.65
CA GLN A 442 10.18 -40.79 -14.52
C GLN A 442 10.67 -40.49 -13.10
N LEU A 443 11.51 -41.33 -12.50
CA LEU A 443 12.03 -41.09 -11.15
C LEU A 443 12.89 -39.80 -11.04
N TYR A 444 13.47 -39.33 -12.15
CA TYR A 444 14.36 -38.16 -12.21
C TYR A 444 14.27 -37.44 -13.56
N ASP A 445 14.17 -36.10 -13.56
CA ASP A 445 14.15 -35.25 -14.77
C ASP A 445 15.47 -34.47 -14.98
N TYR A 446 16.54 -34.81 -14.25
CA TYR A 446 17.66 -33.88 -14.02
C TYR A 446 18.56 -33.60 -15.23
N TRP A 447 18.46 -34.35 -16.33
CA TRP A 447 19.30 -34.12 -17.50
C TRP A 447 18.66 -34.65 -18.79
N GLN A 448 18.43 -33.76 -19.76
CA GLN A 448 18.37 -34.10 -21.18
C GLN A 448 19.44 -33.26 -21.89
N PRO A 449 20.37 -33.87 -22.65
CA PRO A 449 21.31 -33.12 -23.46
C PRO A 449 20.54 -32.31 -24.52
N LEU A 450 20.95 -31.06 -24.73
CA LEU A 450 20.46 -30.25 -25.85
C LEU A 450 20.92 -30.90 -27.18
N PRO A 451 20.06 -30.92 -28.22
CA PRO A 451 20.43 -31.41 -29.55
C PRO A 451 21.47 -30.53 -30.25
#